data_AF-A0A950JJJ3-F1
#
_entry.id   AF-A0A950JJJ3-F1
#
_cell.length_a   1.000
_cell.length_b   1.000
_cell.length_c   1.000
_cell.angle_alpha   90.00
_cell.angle_beta   90.00
_cell.angle_gamma   90.00
#
_symmetry.space_group_name_H-M   'P 1'
#
loop_
_entity.id
_entity.type
_entity.pdbx_description
1 polymer ?
#
loop_
_entity_poly.entity_id
_entity_poly.type
_entity_poly.pdbx_seq_one_letter_code
_entity_poly.pdbx_strand_id
1 'polypeptide(L)'
;MQRLALASAAIIGLMSEAVAAPLDSQGVATDLSFIEAQVTKTLNSLGSPASGYPVSGGDSGTWKTTSPSDGAEGWTSGFFPGQLWLLYQATGSQQWLNAAQAYTAPLASQASSVDRVDPTDIGFIIGTSFGNGYRLTGDPAYKDVLMTAGGSLASVYNSKVGAVRSWSFPPYEPPNHFGVIVDSMMTLGPLQWGAVNGGNPAWAGMAATHAQTVTTNLVRSHGSTFEVADFNPTTGALLSRG
;
A
#
# COMPACT_ATOMS: atom_id res chain seq x y z
N MET A 1 -51.26 42.17 -18.52
CA MET A 1 -50.29 41.73 -17.51
C MET A 1 -49.52 40.54 -18.05
N GLN A 2 -48.22 40.50 -17.80
CA GLN A 2 -47.21 39.68 -18.46
C GLN A 2 -47.28 38.17 -18.13
N ARG A 3 -46.69 37.43 -19.06
CA ARG A 3 -46.34 36.00 -19.08
C ARG A 3 -45.60 35.53 -17.82
N LEU A 4 -45.76 34.25 -17.45
CA LEU A 4 -44.67 33.25 -17.50
C LEU A 4 -45.20 31.87 -17.09
N ALA A 5 -45.24 30.95 -18.04
CA ALA A 5 -45.44 29.53 -17.82
C ALA A 5 -44.16 28.94 -17.20
N LEU A 6 -44.29 28.18 -16.11
CA LEU A 6 -43.21 27.35 -15.60
C LEU A 6 -42.98 26.20 -16.58
N ALA A 7 -41.85 26.23 -17.28
CA ALA A 7 -41.31 25.07 -17.97
C ALA A 7 -40.51 24.24 -16.95
N SER A 8 -41.05 23.08 -16.56
CA SER A 8 -40.30 22.05 -15.86
C SER A 8 -39.32 21.41 -16.85
N ALA A 9 -38.03 21.75 -16.73
CA ALA A 9 -36.98 21.03 -17.43
C ALA A 9 -36.73 19.70 -16.71
N ALA A 10 -37.31 18.62 -17.22
CA ALA A 10 -36.87 17.27 -16.88
C ALA A 10 -35.50 17.05 -17.53
N ILE A 11 -34.43 17.14 -16.73
CA ILE A 11 -33.11 16.68 -17.13
C ILE A 11 -33.17 15.16 -17.14
N ILE A 12 -33.42 14.59 -18.32
CA ILE A 12 -33.18 13.17 -18.57
C ILE A 12 -31.66 12.99 -18.54
N GLY A 13 -31.14 12.63 -17.38
CA GLY A 13 -29.79 12.13 -17.25
C GLY A 13 -29.70 10.83 -18.05
N LEU A 14 -29.13 10.90 -19.24
CA LEU A 14 -28.61 9.74 -19.94
C LEU A 14 -27.50 9.15 -19.07
N MET A 15 -27.86 8.26 -18.15
CA MET A 15 -26.89 7.34 -17.57
C MET A 15 -26.47 6.41 -18.68
N SER A 16 -25.36 6.76 -19.34
CA SER A 16 -24.57 5.81 -20.08
C SER A 16 -24.05 4.79 -19.07
N GLU A 17 -24.80 3.73 -18.84
CA GLU A 17 -24.24 2.51 -18.29
C GLU A 17 -23.24 2.00 -19.32
N ALA A 18 -21.99 2.43 -19.19
CA ALA A 18 -20.87 1.78 -19.85
C ALA A 18 -20.79 0.39 -19.23
N VAL A 19 -21.52 -0.57 -19.80
CA VAL A 19 -21.34 -1.99 -19.49
C VAL A 19 -19.94 -2.32 -19.96
N ALA A 20 -19.02 -2.46 -19.00
CA ALA A 20 -17.67 -2.90 -19.29
C ALA A 20 -17.76 -4.19 -20.11
N ALA A 21 -17.03 -4.25 -21.22
CA ALA A 21 -16.96 -5.47 -22.01
C ALA A 21 -16.52 -6.63 -21.10
N PRO A 22 -17.09 -7.83 -21.26
CA PRO A 22 -16.64 -8.98 -20.49
C PRO A 22 -15.15 -9.22 -20.74
N LEU A 23 -14.42 -9.62 -19.70
CA LEU A 23 -13.00 -9.94 -19.82
C LEU A 23 -12.82 -11.09 -20.82
N ASP A 24 -11.81 -10.99 -21.67
CA ASP A 24 -11.39 -12.08 -22.55
C ASP A 24 -10.82 -13.22 -21.70
N SER A 25 -11.62 -14.26 -21.48
CA SER A 25 -11.22 -15.40 -20.67
C SER A 25 -10.00 -16.14 -21.23
N GLN A 26 -9.83 -16.16 -22.55
CA GLN A 26 -8.69 -16.80 -23.19
C GLN A 26 -7.43 -15.96 -23.03
N GLY A 27 -7.55 -14.64 -23.19
CA GLY A 27 -6.49 -13.68 -22.89
C GLY A 27 -6.04 -13.79 -21.44
N VAL A 28 -6.98 -13.78 -20.48
CA VAL A 28 -6.69 -13.93 -19.04
C VAL A 28 -5.96 -15.24 -18.74
N ALA A 29 -6.38 -16.37 -19.32
CA ALA A 29 -5.72 -17.65 -19.12
C ALA A 29 -4.30 -17.68 -19.70
N THR A 30 -4.10 -17.03 -20.85
CA THR A 30 -2.80 -16.90 -21.51
C THR A 30 -1.85 -16.06 -20.64
N ASP A 31 -2.32 -14.92 -20.14
CA ASP A 31 -1.54 -14.03 -19.27
C ASP A 31 -1.22 -14.70 -17.94
N LEU A 32 -2.18 -15.41 -17.32
CA LEU A 32 -1.93 -16.13 -16.07
C LEU A 32 -0.86 -17.21 -16.25
N SER A 33 -0.91 -17.98 -17.34
CA SER A 33 0.12 -18.98 -17.66
C SER A 33 1.50 -18.35 -17.83
N PHE A 34 1.57 -17.18 -18.47
CA PHE A 34 2.81 -16.41 -18.60
C PHE A 34 3.32 -15.94 -17.23
N ILE A 35 2.45 -15.39 -16.38
CA ILE A 35 2.80 -14.93 -15.04
C ILE A 35 3.33 -16.09 -14.19
N GLU A 36 2.65 -17.23 -14.18
CA GLU A 36 3.10 -18.43 -13.46
C GLU A 36 4.51 -18.86 -13.90
N ALA A 37 4.79 -18.82 -15.21
CA ALA A 37 6.13 -19.12 -15.74
C ALA A 37 7.20 -18.12 -15.28
N GLN A 38 6.91 -16.82 -15.26
CA GLN A 38 7.87 -15.79 -14.81
C GLN A 38 8.10 -15.82 -13.30
N VAL A 39 7.05 -16.05 -12.51
CA VAL A 39 7.17 -16.16 -11.05
C VAL A 39 7.91 -17.45 -10.66
N THR A 40 7.69 -18.55 -11.38
CA THR A 40 8.48 -19.78 -11.21
C THR A 40 9.97 -19.53 -11.46
N LYS A 41 10.33 -18.81 -12.54
CA LYS A 41 11.73 -18.43 -12.82
C LYS A 41 12.31 -17.56 -11.71
N THR A 42 11.50 -16.64 -11.16
CA THR A 42 11.91 -15.79 -10.04
C THR A 42 12.17 -16.62 -8.79
N LEU A 43 11.26 -17.51 -8.39
CA LEU A 43 11.47 -18.43 -7.27
C LEU A 43 12.74 -19.26 -7.44
N ASN A 44 12.97 -19.81 -8.64
CA ASN A 44 14.17 -20.59 -8.95
C ASN A 44 15.45 -19.74 -8.88
N SER A 45 15.39 -18.48 -9.33
CA SER A 45 16.53 -17.56 -9.27
C SER A 45 16.86 -17.11 -7.86
N LEU A 46 15.86 -16.90 -7.00
CA LEU A 46 16.06 -16.51 -5.60
C LEU A 46 16.46 -17.71 -4.73
N GLY A 47 15.88 -18.89 -5.00
CA GLY A 47 16.09 -20.13 -4.26
C GLY A 47 15.40 -20.15 -2.89
N SER A 48 15.55 -19.08 -2.09
CA SER A 48 14.90 -18.94 -0.79
C SER A 48 14.72 -17.46 -0.39
N PRO A 49 13.89 -17.16 0.62
CA PRO A 49 13.79 -15.82 1.19
C PRO A 49 15.10 -15.28 1.76
N ALA A 50 16.07 -16.14 2.09
CA ALA A 50 17.39 -15.73 2.60
C ALA A 50 18.23 -14.99 1.55
N SER A 51 17.90 -15.13 0.26
CA SER A 51 18.54 -14.41 -0.85
C SER A 51 17.99 -12.99 -1.06
N GLY A 52 17.02 -12.57 -0.23
CA GLY A 52 16.35 -11.28 -0.31
C GLY A 52 15.14 -11.27 -1.23
N TYR A 53 14.54 -10.09 -1.36
CA TYR A 53 13.31 -9.85 -2.10
C TYR A 53 13.59 -9.05 -3.37
N PRO A 54 12.94 -9.34 -4.51
CA PRO A 54 13.12 -8.57 -5.74
C PRO A 54 12.83 -7.07 -5.55
N VAL A 55 13.74 -6.23 -6.05
CA VAL A 55 13.59 -4.76 -6.10
C VAL A 55 13.43 -4.30 -7.53
N SER A 56 14.34 -4.72 -8.41
CA SER A 56 14.29 -4.39 -9.84
C SER A 56 15.02 -5.44 -10.69
N GLY A 57 14.65 -5.55 -11.97
CA GLY A 57 15.38 -6.36 -12.93
C GLY A 57 16.74 -5.73 -13.22
N GLY A 58 17.82 -6.50 -13.04
CA GLY A 58 19.14 -6.13 -13.52
C GLY A 58 19.28 -6.38 -15.03
N ASP A 59 20.28 -5.77 -15.64
CA ASP A 59 20.51 -5.81 -17.10
C ASP A 59 20.76 -7.23 -17.65
N SER A 60 21.10 -8.19 -16.78
CA SER A 60 21.36 -9.60 -17.10
C SER A 60 20.15 -10.53 -16.96
N GLY A 61 18.97 -10.01 -16.64
CA GLY A 61 17.80 -10.83 -16.27
C GLY A 61 17.90 -11.44 -14.87
N THR A 62 18.83 -10.94 -14.04
CA THR A 62 18.97 -11.30 -12.63
C THR A 62 18.31 -10.23 -11.76
N TRP A 63 17.61 -10.62 -10.70
CA TRP A 63 17.03 -9.67 -9.76
C TRP A 63 18.11 -8.93 -8.96
N LYS A 64 18.02 -7.60 -8.92
CA LYS A 64 18.55 -6.85 -7.79
C LYS A 64 17.62 -7.10 -6.61
N THR A 65 18.14 -7.66 -5.53
CA THR A 65 17.37 -7.94 -4.32
C THR A 65 17.71 -6.94 -3.22
N THR A 66 16.83 -6.84 -2.22
CA THR A 66 17.17 -6.23 -0.94
C THR A 66 18.43 -6.93 -0.39
N SER A 67 19.47 -6.21 0.00
CA SER A 67 20.73 -6.84 0.43
C SER A 67 20.48 -7.79 1.61
N PRO A 68 21.20 -8.91 1.73
CA PRO A 68 21.18 -9.74 2.94
C PRO A 68 21.53 -8.97 4.23
N SER A 69 22.30 -7.87 4.11
CA SER A 69 22.59 -6.95 5.23
C SER A 69 21.40 -6.08 5.62
N ASP A 70 20.44 -5.88 4.72
CA ASP A 70 19.29 -5.00 4.89
C ASP A 70 18.08 -5.78 5.42
N GLY A 71 18.23 -7.03 5.89
CA GLY A 71 17.22 -7.69 6.74
C GLY A 71 15.79 -7.82 6.19
N ALA A 72 15.58 -7.81 4.87
CA ALA A 72 14.26 -7.68 4.22
C ALA A 72 13.54 -6.33 4.49
N GLU A 73 14.28 -5.29 4.86
CA GLU A 73 13.80 -3.97 5.26
C GLU A 73 13.39 -3.08 4.08
N GLY A 74 13.71 -3.48 2.84
CA GLY A 74 13.32 -2.74 1.65
C GLY A 74 11.80 -2.54 1.57
N TRP A 75 11.37 -1.33 1.20
CA TRP A 75 9.95 -1.00 1.08
C TRP A 75 9.18 -1.91 0.11
N THR A 76 9.89 -2.49 -0.86
CA THR A 76 9.33 -3.41 -1.86
C THR A 76 9.17 -4.85 -1.37
N SER A 77 9.69 -5.21 -0.19
CA SER A 77 9.78 -6.60 0.26
C SER A 77 8.44 -7.32 0.35
N GLY A 78 7.34 -6.58 0.59
CA GLY A 78 5.99 -7.17 0.64
C GLY A 78 5.41 -7.58 -0.71
N PHE A 79 5.86 -6.97 -1.82
CA PHE A 79 5.18 -7.14 -3.11
C PHE A 79 5.35 -8.53 -3.69
N PHE A 80 6.54 -9.14 -3.58
CA PHE A 80 6.77 -10.49 -4.08
C PHE A 80 5.93 -11.56 -3.37
N PRO A 81 5.92 -11.66 -2.01
CA PRO A 81 4.97 -12.53 -1.34
C PRO A 81 3.50 -12.16 -1.64
N GLY A 82 3.18 -10.88 -1.81
CA GLY A 82 1.85 -10.46 -2.25
C GLY A 82 1.45 -11.04 -3.61
N GLN A 83 2.37 -11.07 -4.58
CA GLN A 83 2.15 -11.71 -5.88
C GLN A 83 1.93 -13.22 -5.74
N LEU A 84 2.69 -13.90 -4.86
CA LEU A 84 2.51 -15.33 -4.59
C LEU A 84 1.14 -15.63 -3.99
N TRP A 85 0.65 -14.78 -3.07
CA TRP A 85 -0.71 -14.89 -2.53
C TRP A 85 -1.78 -14.71 -3.61
N LEU A 86 -1.60 -13.74 -4.53
CA LEU A 86 -2.53 -13.53 -5.63
C LEU A 86 -2.53 -14.71 -6.62
N LEU A 87 -1.38 -15.33 -6.88
CA LEU A 87 -1.30 -16.57 -7.68
C LEU A 87 -2.00 -17.75 -6.99
N TYR A 88 -1.84 -17.89 -5.67
CA TYR A 88 -2.61 -18.88 -4.92
C TYR A 88 -4.12 -18.62 -5.04
N GLN A 89 -4.56 -17.38 -4.88
CA GLN A 89 -5.96 -17.01 -5.06
C GLN A 89 -6.49 -17.33 -6.46
N ALA A 90 -5.69 -17.09 -7.50
CA ALA A 90 -6.09 -17.28 -8.89
C ALA A 90 -6.16 -18.77 -9.30
N THR A 91 -5.30 -19.62 -8.72
CA THR A 91 -5.10 -21.00 -9.21
C THR A 91 -5.49 -22.08 -8.20
N GLY A 92 -5.56 -21.76 -6.91
CA GLY A 92 -5.69 -22.72 -5.82
C GLY A 92 -4.47 -23.63 -5.62
N SER A 93 -3.35 -23.40 -6.32
CA SER A 93 -2.21 -24.32 -6.30
C SER A 93 -1.41 -24.25 -5.01
N GLN A 94 -1.14 -25.42 -4.43
CA GLN A 94 -0.39 -25.55 -3.18
C GLN A 94 1.06 -25.05 -3.30
N GLN A 95 1.66 -25.07 -4.50
CA GLN A 95 3.00 -24.54 -4.71
C GLN A 95 3.07 -23.04 -4.40
N TRP A 96 2.03 -22.29 -4.80
CA TRP A 96 1.95 -20.85 -4.57
C TRP A 96 1.63 -20.54 -3.12
N LEU A 97 0.77 -21.34 -2.48
CA LEU A 97 0.52 -21.23 -1.04
C LEU A 97 1.80 -21.42 -0.24
N ASN A 98 2.55 -22.49 -0.49
CA ASN A 98 3.79 -22.79 0.22
C ASN A 98 4.83 -21.68 0.01
N ALA A 99 5.00 -21.20 -1.23
CA ALA A 99 5.91 -20.12 -1.54
C ALA A 99 5.48 -18.80 -0.87
N ALA A 100 4.19 -18.47 -0.89
CA ALA A 100 3.67 -17.25 -0.28
C ALA A 100 3.90 -17.25 1.24
N GLN A 101 3.64 -18.37 1.91
CA GLN A 101 3.91 -18.54 3.35
C GLN A 101 5.40 -18.38 3.65
N ALA A 102 6.27 -19.03 2.87
CA ALA A 102 7.72 -18.99 3.07
C ALA A 102 8.30 -17.57 2.90
N TYR A 103 7.86 -16.82 1.89
CA TYR A 103 8.30 -15.43 1.67
C TYR A 103 7.56 -14.40 2.54
N THR A 104 6.43 -14.73 3.14
CA THR A 104 5.72 -13.82 4.06
C THR A 104 6.36 -13.86 5.46
N ALA A 105 6.67 -15.04 5.97
CA ALA A 105 7.05 -15.23 7.37
C ALA A 105 8.23 -14.36 7.85
N PRO A 106 9.34 -14.19 7.09
CA PRO A 106 10.46 -13.38 7.54
C PRO A 106 10.16 -11.88 7.67
N LEU A 107 9.07 -11.40 7.04
CA LEU A 107 8.69 -9.99 7.07
C LEU A 107 7.95 -9.59 8.36
N ALA A 108 7.65 -10.53 9.26
CA ALA A 108 6.88 -10.24 10.49
C ALA A 108 7.53 -9.14 11.35
N SER A 109 8.86 -9.14 11.45
CA SER A 109 9.63 -8.16 12.23
C SER A 109 9.47 -6.73 11.69
N GLN A 110 9.10 -6.57 10.43
CA GLN A 110 8.93 -5.27 9.79
C GLN A 110 7.67 -4.55 10.30
N ALA A 111 6.70 -5.27 10.89
CA ALA A 111 5.46 -4.68 11.37
C ALA A 111 5.65 -3.63 12.47
N SER A 112 6.71 -3.72 13.27
CA SER A 112 7.02 -2.78 14.35
C SER A 112 8.17 -1.81 14.02
N SER A 113 8.65 -1.78 12.78
CA SER A 113 9.89 -1.10 12.39
C SER A 113 9.71 0.41 12.13
N VAL A 114 9.16 1.15 13.09
CA VAL A 114 8.88 2.60 12.95
C VAL A 114 10.15 3.46 12.87
N ASP A 115 11.29 2.95 13.31
CA ASP A 115 12.60 3.61 13.22
C ASP A 115 13.28 3.47 11.85
N ARG A 116 12.57 2.91 10.85
CA ARG A 116 13.05 2.90 9.46
C ARG A 116 13.05 4.31 8.85
N VAL A 117 13.68 4.44 7.68
CA VAL A 117 13.73 5.71 6.94
C VAL A 117 12.32 6.23 6.64
N ASP A 118 11.43 5.39 6.09
CA ASP A 118 10.02 5.74 5.85
C ASP A 118 9.05 4.79 6.58
N PRO A 119 8.47 5.20 7.71
CA PRO A 119 7.53 4.36 8.48
C PRO A 119 6.28 3.94 7.72
N THR A 120 5.87 4.69 6.69
CA THR A 120 4.69 4.36 5.89
C THR A 120 4.90 3.09 5.07
N ASP A 121 6.15 2.72 4.75
CA ASP A 121 6.48 1.48 4.05
C ASP A 121 6.02 0.22 4.78
N ILE A 122 5.83 0.28 6.11
CA ILE A 122 5.24 -0.82 6.89
C ILE A 122 3.91 -1.25 6.26
N GLY A 123 3.12 -0.29 5.77
CA GLY A 123 1.85 -0.56 5.11
C GLY A 123 1.99 -1.33 3.81
N PHE A 124 3.00 -1.03 2.99
CA PHE A 124 3.30 -1.82 1.80
C PHE A 124 3.76 -3.22 2.17
N ILE A 125 4.77 -3.31 3.04
CA ILE A 125 5.43 -4.58 3.39
C ILE A 125 4.40 -5.54 4.00
N ILE A 126 3.66 -5.09 5.01
CA ILE A 126 2.75 -5.95 5.78
C ILE A 126 1.37 -6.07 5.12
N GLY A 127 0.85 -5.00 4.54
CA GLY A 127 -0.47 -5.00 3.89
C GLY A 127 -0.52 -5.96 2.70
N THR A 128 0.52 -5.98 1.87
CA THR A 128 0.57 -6.85 0.68
C THR A 128 0.93 -8.29 1.00
N SER A 129 1.69 -8.54 2.07
CA SER A 129 2.09 -9.90 2.50
C SER A 129 1.10 -10.49 3.51
N PHE A 130 1.21 -10.13 4.79
CA PHE A 130 0.35 -10.61 5.88
C PHE A 130 -1.12 -10.27 5.66
N GLY A 131 -1.44 -9.10 5.09
CA GLY A 131 -2.82 -8.72 4.79
C GLY A 131 -3.49 -9.68 3.81
N ASN A 132 -2.80 -10.07 2.73
CA ASN A 132 -3.30 -11.08 1.81
C ASN A 132 -3.32 -12.49 2.43
N GLY A 133 -2.29 -12.84 3.21
CA GLY A 133 -2.25 -14.10 3.95
C GLY A 133 -3.49 -14.26 4.84
N TYR A 134 -3.76 -13.29 5.71
CA TYR A 134 -4.94 -13.32 6.60
C TYR A 134 -6.25 -13.41 5.80
N ARG A 135 -6.39 -12.60 4.75
CA ARG A 135 -7.58 -12.58 3.90
C ARG A 135 -7.88 -13.94 3.26
N LEU A 136 -6.84 -14.69 2.89
CA LEU A 136 -6.99 -15.96 2.17
C LEU A 136 -7.02 -17.19 3.07
N THR A 137 -6.38 -17.14 4.24
CA THR A 137 -6.26 -18.32 5.13
C THR A 137 -7.04 -18.20 6.44
N GLY A 138 -7.36 -16.97 6.88
CA GLY A 138 -7.94 -16.70 8.19
C GLY A 138 -7.00 -16.95 9.37
N ASP A 139 -5.69 -17.18 9.13
CA ASP A 139 -4.72 -17.51 10.17
C ASP A 139 -4.56 -16.35 11.18
N PRO A 140 -4.89 -16.55 12.48
CA PRO A 140 -4.79 -15.50 13.48
C PRO A 140 -3.39 -14.93 13.64
N ALA A 141 -2.33 -15.69 13.37
CA ALA A 141 -0.95 -15.19 13.46
C ALA A 141 -0.71 -14.03 12.46
N TYR A 142 -1.32 -14.09 11.27
CA TYR A 142 -1.23 -12.99 10.31
C TYR A 142 -2.02 -11.75 10.75
N LYS A 143 -3.15 -11.96 11.42
CA LYS A 143 -3.94 -10.87 12.01
C LYS A 143 -3.15 -10.12 13.08
N ASP A 144 -2.40 -10.82 13.93
CA ASP A 144 -1.61 -10.18 14.99
C ASP A 144 -0.50 -9.28 14.43
N VAL A 145 0.17 -9.74 13.35
CA VAL A 145 1.18 -8.94 12.64
C VAL A 145 0.54 -7.73 11.96
N LEU A 146 -0.63 -7.90 11.32
CA LEU A 146 -1.36 -6.81 10.67
C LEU A 146 -1.85 -5.76 11.69
N MET A 147 -2.29 -6.20 12.88
CA MET A 147 -2.67 -5.32 13.98
C MET A 147 -1.48 -4.51 14.52
N THR A 148 -0.32 -5.17 14.64
CA THR A 148 0.93 -4.51 15.03
C THR A 148 1.30 -3.41 14.04
N ALA A 149 1.26 -3.71 12.74
CA ALA A 149 1.50 -2.72 11.68
C ALA A 149 0.54 -1.52 11.75
N GLY A 150 -0.75 -1.76 12.00
CA GLY A 150 -1.73 -0.68 12.22
C GLY A 150 -1.36 0.21 13.41
N GLY A 151 -0.95 -0.37 14.53
CA GLY A 151 -0.48 0.37 15.70
C GLY A 151 0.80 1.18 15.43
N SER A 152 1.74 0.62 14.68
CA SER A 152 2.97 1.31 14.27
C SER A 152 2.69 2.51 13.38
N LEU A 153 1.84 2.38 12.35
CA LEU A 153 1.40 3.51 11.52
C LEU A 153 0.67 4.58 12.34
N ALA A 154 -0.13 4.17 13.34
CA ALA A 154 -0.81 5.11 14.23
C ALA A 154 0.18 5.89 15.11
N SER A 155 1.28 5.27 15.55
CA SER A 155 2.26 5.89 16.43
C SER A 155 3.06 7.03 15.79
N VAL A 156 3.19 7.02 14.46
CA VAL A 156 3.86 8.07 13.68
C VAL A 156 2.88 9.06 13.04
N TYR A 157 1.62 9.05 13.48
CA TYR A 157 0.62 10.05 13.12
C TYR A 157 0.80 11.35 13.91
N ASN A 158 0.80 12.49 13.22
CA ASN A 158 0.80 13.81 13.84
C ASN A 158 -0.57 14.48 13.67
N SER A 159 -1.25 14.78 14.77
CA SER A 159 -2.58 15.39 14.76
C SER A 159 -2.62 16.87 14.38
N LYS A 160 -1.50 17.60 14.47
CA LYS A 160 -1.39 18.99 14.01
C LYS A 160 -1.31 19.05 12.49
N VAL A 161 -0.53 18.15 11.89
CA VAL A 161 -0.44 18.00 10.43
C VAL A 161 -1.67 17.28 9.89
N GLY A 162 -2.22 16.34 10.65
CA GLY A 162 -3.31 15.48 10.21
C GLY A 162 -2.84 14.36 9.28
N ALA A 163 -1.64 13.80 9.50
CA ALA A 163 -1.07 12.77 8.64
C ALA A 163 -0.10 11.84 9.38
N VAL A 164 0.06 10.60 8.86
CA VAL A 164 1.18 9.71 9.14
C VAL A 164 2.45 10.23 8.46
N ARG A 165 3.57 10.20 9.17
CA ARG A 165 4.89 10.70 8.72
C ARG A 165 5.55 9.76 7.72
N SER A 166 6.09 10.31 6.63
CA SER A 166 6.84 9.57 5.61
C SER A 166 8.34 9.48 5.85
N TRP A 167 9.00 10.34 6.63
CA TRP A 167 10.44 10.16 6.91
C TRP A 167 10.83 10.41 8.35
N SER A 168 11.74 9.59 8.91
CA SER A 168 12.01 9.61 10.36
C SER A 168 13.29 10.33 10.80
N PHE A 169 14.27 10.59 9.93
CA PHE A 169 15.59 11.12 10.35
C PHE A 169 16.28 12.05 9.33
N PRO A 170 17.18 12.95 9.78
CA PRO A 170 18.05 13.71 8.89
C PRO A 170 18.94 12.81 8.01
N PRO A 171 19.25 13.18 6.76
CA PRO A 171 18.87 14.44 6.10
C PRO A 171 17.44 14.46 5.55
N TYR A 172 16.72 13.33 5.59
CA TYR A 172 15.41 13.17 4.97
C TYR A 172 14.32 14.00 5.66
N GLU A 173 14.41 14.18 6.99
CA GLU A 173 13.52 15.08 7.73
C GLU A 173 14.32 15.98 8.70
N PRO A 174 14.63 17.22 8.30
CA PRO A 174 15.26 18.20 9.19
C PRO A 174 14.34 18.62 10.35
N PRO A 175 14.87 19.24 11.43
CA PRO A 175 14.05 19.72 12.53
C PRO A 175 12.97 20.70 12.07
N ASN A 176 11.73 20.53 12.55
CA ASN A 176 10.54 21.28 12.16
C ASN A 176 9.99 21.01 10.75
N HIS A 177 10.41 19.92 10.12
CA HIS A 177 9.81 19.39 8.90
C HIS A 177 8.96 18.16 9.22
N PHE A 178 8.03 17.84 8.33
CA PHE A 178 7.15 16.69 8.41
C PHE A 178 6.70 16.36 7.00
N GLY A 179 7.37 15.38 6.40
CA GLY A 179 7.09 14.99 5.02
C GLY A 179 5.90 14.06 4.91
N VAL A 180 5.07 14.30 3.91
CA VAL A 180 3.97 13.43 3.48
C VAL A 180 4.07 13.23 1.98
N ILE A 181 4.19 11.98 1.53
CA ILE A 181 4.23 11.62 0.10
C ILE A 181 2.89 11.08 -0.39
N VAL A 182 2.63 11.21 -1.69
CA VAL A 182 1.39 10.70 -2.30
C VAL A 182 1.23 9.18 -2.11
N ASP A 183 2.33 8.43 -2.14
CA ASP A 183 2.38 6.97 -1.99
C ASP A 183 1.82 6.48 -0.65
N SER A 184 1.89 7.32 0.39
CA SER A 184 1.36 6.99 1.72
C SER A 184 -0.15 6.73 1.73
N MET A 185 -0.89 7.14 0.68
CA MET A 185 -2.29 6.76 0.49
C MET A 185 -2.51 5.25 0.31
N MET A 186 -1.51 4.55 -0.24
CA MET A 186 -1.58 3.11 -0.48
C MET A 186 -1.19 2.29 0.76
N THR A 187 -0.63 2.94 1.79
CA THR A 187 -0.04 2.26 2.96
C THR A 187 -0.96 2.25 4.18
N LEU A 188 -2.07 3.00 4.17
CA LEU A 188 -3.01 3.09 5.30
C LEU A 188 -3.84 1.83 5.55
N GLY A 189 -3.74 0.81 4.68
CA GLY A 189 -4.53 -0.43 4.74
C GLY A 189 -4.54 -1.09 6.13
N PRO A 190 -3.38 -1.40 6.75
CA PRO A 190 -3.34 -1.98 8.09
C PRO A 190 -3.97 -1.08 9.17
N LEU A 191 -3.78 0.24 9.07
CA LEU A 191 -4.34 1.21 10.01
C LEU A 191 -5.88 1.23 9.94
N GLN A 192 -6.44 1.31 8.73
CA GLN A 192 -7.89 1.32 8.52
C GLN A 192 -8.51 -0.04 8.84
N TRP A 193 -7.88 -1.14 8.43
CA TRP A 193 -8.33 -2.49 8.71
C TRP A 193 -8.33 -2.77 10.22
N GLY A 194 -7.26 -2.40 10.93
CA GLY A 194 -7.14 -2.59 12.38
C GLY A 194 -8.26 -1.90 13.15
N ALA A 195 -8.66 -0.68 12.73
CA ALA A 195 -9.71 0.10 13.36
C ALA A 195 -11.06 -0.63 13.48
N VAL A 196 -11.37 -1.52 12.53
CA VAL A 196 -12.65 -2.27 12.48
C VAL A 196 -12.49 -3.76 12.82
N ASN A 197 -11.28 -4.22 13.17
CA ASN A 197 -10.97 -5.62 13.45
C ASN A 197 -10.42 -5.89 14.86
N GLY A 198 -10.66 -4.97 15.80
CA GLY A 198 -10.31 -5.09 17.22
C GLY A 198 -9.22 -4.14 17.70
N GLY A 199 -8.69 -3.29 16.81
CA GLY A 199 -7.76 -2.21 17.15
C GLY A 199 -8.47 -0.98 17.71
N ASN A 200 -7.73 0.11 17.87
CA ASN A 200 -8.29 1.37 18.36
C ASN A 200 -9.22 2.00 17.30
N PRO A 201 -10.51 2.27 17.59
CA PRO A 201 -11.44 2.87 16.63
C PRO A 201 -11.01 4.24 16.11
N ALA A 202 -10.19 4.99 16.86
CA ALA A 202 -9.67 6.29 16.43
C ALA A 202 -8.76 6.21 15.18
N TRP A 203 -8.17 5.04 14.90
CA TRP A 203 -7.32 4.82 13.72
C TRP A 203 -8.06 5.07 12.41
N ALA A 204 -9.37 4.80 12.33
CA ALA A 204 -10.17 5.11 11.15
C ALA A 204 -10.21 6.63 10.89
N GLY A 205 -10.33 7.44 11.95
CA GLY A 205 -10.30 8.90 11.86
C GLY A 205 -8.92 9.43 11.45
N MET A 206 -7.84 8.80 11.92
CA MET A 206 -6.47 9.15 11.51
C MET A 206 -6.26 8.89 10.01
N ALA A 207 -6.67 7.72 9.51
CA ALA A 207 -6.58 7.38 8.09
C ALA A 207 -7.40 8.34 7.21
N ALA A 208 -8.64 8.65 7.63
CA ALA A 208 -9.49 9.60 6.91
C ALA A 208 -8.90 11.03 6.89
N THR A 209 -8.35 11.48 8.03
CA THR A 209 -7.70 12.80 8.11
C THR A 209 -6.45 12.86 7.24
N HIS A 210 -5.63 11.81 7.25
CA HIS A 210 -4.48 11.70 6.35
C HIS A 210 -4.90 11.79 4.88
N ALA A 211 -5.93 11.05 4.48
CA ALA A 211 -6.45 11.10 3.11
C ALA A 211 -6.92 12.49 2.70
N GLN A 212 -7.55 13.23 3.63
CA GLN A 212 -7.95 14.62 3.40
C GLN A 212 -6.75 15.55 3.28
N THR A 213 -5.71 15.36 4.11
CA THR A 213 -4.46 16.12 4.06
C THR A 213 -3.76 15.93 2.72
N VAL A 214 -3.63 14.67 2.25
CA VAL A 214 -3.06 14.35 0.93
C VAL A 214 -3.90 14.99 -0.18
N THR A 215 -5.22 14.80 -0.16
CA THR A 215 -6.10 15.37 -1.20
C THR A 215 -6.00 16.89 -1.28
N THR A 216 -5.95 17.56 -0.13
CA THR A 216 -5.93 19.03 -0.05
C THR A 216 -4.60 19.62 -0.53
N ASN A 217 -3.48 18.94 -0.25
CA ASN A 217 -2.15 19.52 -0.44
C ASN A 217 -1.42 18.95 -1.66
N LEU A 218 -1.62 17.68 -1.99
CA LEU A 218 -0.89 16.99 -3.06
C LEU A 218 -1.66 16.93 -4.37
N VAL A 219 -3.00 17.00 -4.37
CA VAL A 219 -3.79 16.98 -5.62
C VAL A 219 -3.97 18.40 -6.15
N ARG A 220 -3.55 18.64 -7.40
CA ARG A 220 -3.70 19.94 -8.08
C ARG A 220 -5.14 20.10 -8.58
N SER A 221 -5.56 21.35 -8.81
CA SER A 221 -6.92 21.66 -9.29
C SER A 221 -7.26 21.02 -10.64
N HIS A 222 -6.25 20.72 -11.46
CA HIS A 222 -6.39 20.03 -12.74
C HIS A 222 -6.15 18.51 -12.67
N GLY A 223 -6.12 17.94 -11.45
CA GLY A 223 -6.10 16.49 -11.21
C GLY A 223 -4.74 15.80 -11.23
N SER A 224 -3.62 16.49 -11.50
CA SER A 224 -2.29 15.89 -11.31
C SER A 224 -1.84 16.00 -9.85
N THR A 225 -0.76 15.32 -9.48
CA THR A 225 -0.26 15.27 -8.09
C THR A 225 1.14 15.83 -7.94
N PHE A 226 1.39 16.56 -6.85
CA PHE A 226 2.74 16.69 -6.28
C PHE A 226 3.17 15.32 -5.73
N GLU A 227 4.47 15.11 -5.64
CA GLU A 227 5.05 13.92 -5.01
C GLU A 227 5.06 14.06 -3.49
N VAL A 228 5.45 15.23 -2.99
CA VAL A 228 5.67 15.51 -1.56
C VAL A 228 5.05 16.83 -1.12
N ALA A 229 4.55 16.84 0.12
CA ALA A 229 4.16 18.02 0.86
C ALA A 229 4.89 18.00 2.20
N ASP A 230 5.46 19.14 2.57
CA ASP A 230 6.21 19.29 3.80
C ASP A 230 5.51 20.28 4.72
N PHE A 231 5.42 19.93 6.00
CA PHE A 231 4.65 20.67 7.00
C PHE A 231 5.50 20.98 8.23
N ASN A 232 5.12 22.02 8.96
CA ASN A 232 5.62 22.23 10.30
C ASN A 232 4.91 21.28 11.27
N PRO A 233 5.59 20.36 11.97
CA PRO A 233 4.97 19.36 12.83
C PRO A 233 4.31 19.95 14.09
N THR A 234 4.66 21.18 14.48
CA THR A 234 4.12 21.85 15.67
C THR A 234 2.84 22.62 15.35
N THR A 235 2.80 23.29 14.19
CA THR A 235 1.67 24.16 13.81
C THR A 235 0.72 23.53 12.80
N GLY A 236 1.17 22.52 12.05
CA GLY A 236 0.44 21.96 10.90
C GLY A 236 0.51 22.83 9.64
N ALA A 237 1.29 23.92 9.66
CA ALA A 237 1.39 24.81 8.50
C ALA A 237 2.16 24.15 7.36
N LEU A 238 1.61 24.23 6.14
CA LEU A 238 2.29 23.80 4.93
C LEU A 238 3.53 24.69 4.69
N LEU A 239 4.69 24.06 4.52
CA LEU A 239 5.96 24.71 4.23
C LEU A 239 6.25 24.72 2.73
N SER A 240 6.12 23.56 2.07
CA SER A 240 6.41 23.44 0.64
C SER A 240 5.69 22.24 0.00
N ARG A 241 5.69 22.19 -1.34
CA ARG A 241 5.20 21.08 -2.16
C ARG A 241 6.17 20.85 -3.32
N GLY A 242 6.45 19.60 -3.64
CA GLY A 242 7.35 19.16 -4.72
C GLY A 242 6.69 18.09 -5.56
#